data_AF-A0A091XNP6-F1
#
_entry.id   AF-A0A091XNP6-F1
#
_cell.length_a   1.000
_cell.length_b   1.000
_cell.length_c   1.000
_cell.angle_alpha   90.00
_cell.angle_beta   90.00
_cell.angle_gamma   90.00
#
_symmetry.space_group_name_H-M   'P 1'
#
loop_
_entity.id
_entity.type
_entity.pdbx_description
1 polymer ?
#
loop_
_entity_poly.entity_id
_entity_poly.type
_entity_poly.pdbx_seq_one_letter_code
_entity_poly.pdbx_strand_id
1 'polypeptide(L)' 'YIGRKRMQVQEPEKAVPNVMNLVEADYSYWTLGYAISFQGARKLIGAEPFSKMLPV' A
#
# COMPACT_ATOMS: atom_id res chain seq x y z
N TYR A 1 -2.83 5.73 -9.11
CA TYR A 1 -2.49 4.64 -8.18
C TYR A 1 -0.98 4.60 -8.06
N ILE A 2 -0.41 5.03 -6.94
CA ILE A 2 1.02 4.86 -6.68
C ILE A 2 1.14 3.65 -5.77
N GLY A 3 1.58 2.53 -6.33
CA GLY A 3 1.87 1.31 -5.58
C GLY A 3 3.32 1.30 -5.12
N ARG A 4 3.57 0.84 -3.90
CA ARG A 4 4.92 0.61 -3.37
C ARG A 4 5.08 -0.88 -3.08
N LYS A 5 5.93 -1.58 -3.86
CA LYS A 5 6.38 -2.94 -3.50
C LYS A 5 7.47 -2.83 -2.44
N ARG A 6 7.32 -3.58 -1.33
CA ARG A 6 8.41 -3.72 -0.36
C ARG A 6 9.41 -4.74 -0.92
N MET A 7 10.67 -4.35 -1.02
CA MET A 7 11.74 -5.31 -1.33
C MET A 7 12.03 -6.14 -0.08
N GLN A 8 11.70 -7.44 -0.12
CA GLN A 8 12.15 -8.40 0.90
C GLN A 8 13.58 -8.80 0.56
N VAL A 9 14.53 -8.42 1.42
CA VAL A 9 15.97 -8.70 1.22
C VAL A 9 16.41 -9.97 1.97
N GLN A 10 15.71 -10.31 3.06
CA GLN A 10 16.07 -11.46 3.91
C GLN A 10 15.53 -12.78 3.38
N GLU A 11 14.28 -12.78 2.90
CA GLU A 11 13.63 -13.96 2.33
C GLU A 11 13.35 -13.65 0.85
N PRO A 12 14.12 -14.23 -0.08
CA PRO A 12 13.91 -14.00 -1.50
C PRO A 12 12.60 -14.64 -1.97
N GLU A 13 11.91 -13.97 -2.88
CA GLU A 13 10.65 -14.43 -3.46
C GLU A 13 10.84 -15.78 -4.20
N LYS A 14 9.88 -16.69 -4.06
CA LYS A 14 9.94 -18.02 -4.68
C LYS A 14 9.54 -17.92 -6.16
N ALA A 15 10.46 -18.27 -7.05
CA ALA A 15 10.20 -18.26 -8.50
C ALA A 15 9.21 -19.37 -8.91
N VAL A 16 8.36 -19.07 -9.91
CA VAL A 16 7.49 -20.08 -10.54
C VAL A 16 8.32 -20.90 -11.54
N PRO A 17 8.33 -22.24 -11.45
CA PRO A 17 9.10 -23.08 -12.38
C PRO A 17 8.71 -22.84 -13.85
N ASN A 18 9.72 -22.82 -14.72
CA ASN A 18 9.56 -22.69 -16.18
C ASN A 18 8.96 -21.35 -16.69
N VAL A 19 8.84 -20.33 -15.84
CA VAL A 19 8.34 -19.00 -16.24
C VAL A 19 9.35 -17.93 -15.84
N MET A 20 9.85 -17.17 -16.82
CA MET A 20 10.76 -16.05 -16.55
C MET A 20 10.01 -14.89 -15.89
N ASN A 21 10.64 -14.27 -14.88
CA ASN A 21 10.15 -13.07 -14.19
C ASN A 21 8.79 -13.23 -13.46
N LEU A 22 8.40 -14.46 -13.12
CA LEU A 22 7.22 -14.74 -12.31
C LEU A 22 7.61 -15.37 -10.96
N VAL A 23 7.03 -14.84 -9.89
CA VAL A 23 7.24 -15.31 -8.51
C VAL A 23 5.89 -15.60 -7.85
N GLU A 24 5.88 -16.54 -6.91
CA GLU A 24 4.76 -16.76 -6.00
C GLU A 24 4.55 -15.48 -5.16
N ALA A 25 3.30 -15.00 -5.11
CA ALA A 25 2.98 -13.79 -4.38
C ALA A 25 2.98 -14.07 -2.87
N ASP A 26 3.81 -13.37 -2.12
CA ASP A 26 3.74 -13.29 -0.66
C ASP A 26 2.75 -12.19 -0.22
N TYR A 27 2.62 -11.96 1.09
CA TYR A 27 1.73 -10.95 1.66
C TYR A 27 2.05 -9.54 1.12
N SER A 28 1.15 -9.04 0.28
CA SER A 28 1.34 -7.77 -0.42
C SER A 28 0.71 -6.61 0.35
N TYR A 29 1.55 -5.75 0.94
CA TYR A 29 1.11 -4.48 1.49
C TYR A 29 0.92 -3.46 0.37
N TRP A 30 -0.30 -3.00 0.17
CA TRP A 30 -0.60 -1.94 -0.80
C TRP A 30 -0.80 -0.63 -0.06
N THR A 31 0.14 0.30 -0.21
CA THR A 31 -0.10 1.70 0.13
C THR A 31 -0.77 2.36 -1.05
N LEU A 32 -2.00 2.81 -0.87
CA LEU A 32 -2.79 3.49 -1.89
C LEU A 32 -2.63 5.00 -1.75
N GLY A 33 -1.84 5.60 -2.64
CA GLY A 33 -1.69 7.06 -2.74
C GLY A 33 -2.66 7.67 -3.75
N TYR A 34 -3.37 8.72 -3.33
CA TYR A 34 -4.18 9.58 -4.19
C TYR A 34 -3.62 11.00 -4.22
N ALA A 35 -3.60 11.63 -5.39
CA ALA A 35 -3.42 13.07 -5.49
C ALA A 35 -4.76 13.75 -5.23
N ILE A 36 -4.80 14.68 -4.28
CA ILE A 36 -6.00 15.44 -3.93
C ILE A 36 -5.70 16.94 -4.00
N SER A 37 -6.72 17.75 -4.29
CA SER A 37 -6.58 19.20 -4.23
C SER A 37 -6.32 19.65 -2.79
N PHE A 38 -5.69 20.82 -2.63
CA PHE A 38 -5.45 21.41 -1.31
C PHE A 38 -6.76 21.58 -0.51
N GLN A 39 -7.83 22.02 -1.17
CA GLN A 39 -9.15 22.15 -0.54
C GLN A 39 -9.69 20.80 -0.06
N GLY A 40 -9.55 19.73 -0.86
CA GLY A 40 -9.93 18.37 -0.48
C GLY A 40 -9.14 17.87 0.73
N ALA A 41 -7.83 18.12 0.75
CA ALA A 41 -6.96 17.77 1.88
C ALA A 41 -7.42 18.46 3.17
N ARG A 42 -7.71 19.77 3.13
CA ARG A 42 -8.23 20.48 4.30
C ARG A 42 -9.56 19.91 4.80
N LYS A 43 -10.46 19.51 3.88
CA LYS A 43 -11.75 18.92 4.24
C LYS A 43 -11.57 17.59 5.01
N LEU A 44 -10.64 16.74 4.57
CA LEU A 44 -10.36 15.46 5.22
C LEU A 44 -9.75 15.64 6.61
N ILE A 45 -8.77 16.55 6.74
CA ILE A 45 -8.12 16.84 8.03
C ILE A 45 -9.13 17.46 9.01
N GLY A 46 -9.95 18.41 8.53
CA GLY A 46 -10.97 19.08 9.35
C GLY A 46 -12.11 18.18 9.83
N ALA A 47 -12.22 16.94 9.32
CA ALA A 47 -13.16 15.95 9.85
C ALA A 47 -12.71 15.35 11.20
N GLU A 48 -11.49 15.65 11.65
CA GLU A 48 -10.85 15.13 12.85
C GLU A 48 -10.90 13.58 12.90
N PRO A 49 -10.32 12.88 11.90
CA PRO A 49 -10.50 11.44 11.77
C PRO A 49 -9.96 10.66 12.97
N PHE A 50 -8.88 11.12 13.61
CA PHE A 50 -8.27 10.43 14.75
C PHE A 50 -9.14 10.44 16.01
N SER A 51 -9.92 11.50 16.26
CA SER A 51 -10.84 11.53 17.40
C SER A 51 -12.08 10.67 17.19
N LYS A 52 -12.32 10.21 15.95
CA LYS A 52 -13.48 9.42 15.54
C LYS A 52 -13.11 7.99 15.11
N MET A 53 -11.88 7.55 15.36
CA MET A 53 -11.48 6.18 15.07
C MET A 53 -12.18 5.22 16.02
N LEU A 54 -12.81 4.20 15.45
CA LEU A 54 -13.29 3.05 16.21
C LEU A 54 -12.15 2.03 16.34
N PRO A 55 -11.93 1.44 17.53
CA PRO A 55 -11.02 0.32 17.66
C PRO A 55 -11.50 -0.85 16.80
N VAL A 56 -10.55 -1.49 16.13
CA VAL A 56 -10.73 -2.70 15.32
C VAL A 56 -10.19 -3.91 16.05
#